data_AF-A0A1F8DUM6-F1
#
_entry.id   AF-A0A1F8DUM6-F1
#
_cell.length_a   1.000
_cell.length_b   1.000
_cell.length_c   1.000
_cell.angle_alpha   90.00
_cell.angle_beta   90.00
_cell.angle_gamma   90.00
#
_symmetry.space_group_name_H-M   'P 1'
#
loop_
_entity.id
_entity.type
_entity.pdbx_description
1 polymer ?
#
loop_
_entity_poly.entity_id
_entity_poly.type
_entity_poly.pdbx_seq_one_letter_code
_entity_poly.pdbx_strand_id
1 'polypeptide(L)'
;MEIKKPIRSFRDLEVYKNSYNACVILMTKIIPKLPLNERYDLKDQLSRSCKAVPRLIAEGYAKRHQKRGFQKYLDDAMAESNETIVGLEQIKDIYRIEISLCTELITVYDITSRQLFNLATAWNSFKDKHQTKPLNHTSFYAKTPNL
;
A
#
# COMPACT_ATOMS: atom_id res chain seq x y z
N MET A 1 19.63 12.98 15.10
CA MET A 1 18.76 11.79 15.08
C MET A 1 17.36 12.24 14.75
N GLU A 2 16.76 11.76 13.66
CA GLU A 2 15.36 12.08 13.34
C GLU A 2 14.44 11.46 14.40
N ILE A 3 13.63 12.29 15.05
CA ILE A 3 12.60 11.82 15.97
C ILE A 3 11.50 11.16 15.14
N LYS A 4 11.43 9.83 15.15
CA LYS A 4 10.37 9.08 14.47
C LYS A 4 9.02 9.46 15.10
N LYS A 5 8.17 10.14 14.32
CA LYS A 5 6.80 10.48 14.75
C LYS A 5 5.97 9.21 14.93
N PRO A 6 5.12 9.15 15.97
CA PRO A 6 4.22 8.01 16.16
C PRO A 6 3.18 7.97 15.03
N ILE A 7 2.97 6.79 14.45
CA ILE A 7 1.95 6.55 13.42
C ILE A 7 0.58 6.45 14.11
N ARG A 8 -0.28 7.45 13.92
CA ARG A 8 -1.64 7.52 14.48
C ARG A 8 -2.71 7.23 13.43
N SER A 9 -2.37 7.40 12.15
CA SER A 9 -3.23 7.21 11.01
C SER A 9 -2.47 6.62 9.83
N PHE A 10 -3.16 6.00 8.88
CA PHE A 10 -2.57 5.59 7.60
C PHE A 10 -1.96 6.78 6.84
N ARG A 11 -2.47 7.99 7.07
CA ARG A 11 -1.92 9.24 6.50
C ARG A 11 -0.52 9.58 6.99
N ASP A 12 -0.09 9.01 8.12
CA ASP A 12 1.27 9.18 8.63
C ASP A 12 2.27 8.26 7.92
N LEU A 13 1.80 7.23 7.20
CA LEU A 13 2.64 6.32 6.45
C LEU A 13 3.20 7.01 5.21
N GLU A 14 4.53 6.99 5.06
CA GLU A 14 5.18 7.61 3.90
C GLU A 14 4.78 6.93 2.59
N VAL A 15 4.65 5.60 2.62
CA VAL A 15 4.16 4.81 1.48
C VAL A 15 2.76 5.21 1.02
N TYR A 16 1.90 5.63 1.95
CA TYR A 16 0.58 6.16 1.60
C TYR A 16 0.68 7.51 0.89
N LYS A 17 1.49 8.44 1.43
CA LYS A 17 1.64 9.79 0.84
C LYS A 17 2.24 9.70 -0.57
N ASN A 18 3.28 8.90 -0.73
CA ASN A 18 3.96 8.70 -2.01
C ASN A 18 3.01 8.13 -3.05
N SER A 19 2.34 7.03 -2.75
CA SER A 19 1.39 6.39 -3.68
C SER A 19 0.18 7.28 -4.00
N TYR A 20 -0.34 8.02 -3.01
CA TYR A 20 -1.46 8.95 -3.26
C TYR A 20 -1.05 10.10 -4.18
N ASN A 21 0.10 10.74 -3.93
CA ASN A 21 0.60 11.82 -4.78
C ASN A 21 0.89 11.33 -6.20
N ALA A 22 1.53 10.17 -6.34
CA ALA A 22 1.79 9.54 -7.63
C ALA A 22 0.49 9.24 -8.39
N CYS A 23 -0.52 8.68 -7.71
CA CYS A 23 -1.85 8.44 -8.27
C CYS A 23 -2.49 9.73 -8.81
N VAL A 24 -2.42 10.84 -8.07
CA VAL A 24 -2.98 12.13 -8.52
C VAL A 24 -2.28 12.62 -9.77
N ILE A 25 -0.95 12.54 -9.82
CA ILE A 25 -0.16 12.95 -10.99
C ILE A 25 -0.52 12.06 -12.19
N LEU A 26 -0.52 10.74 -12.02
CA LEU A 26 -0.85 9.79 -13.07
C LEU A 26 -2.24 10.04 -13.66
N MET A 27 -3.26 10.18 -12.79
CA MET A 27 -4.65 10.40 -13.19
C MET A 27 -4.88 11.74 -13.90
N THR A 28 -4.10 12.78 -13.56
CA THR A 28 -4.31 14.13 -14.10
C THR A 28 -3.39 14.47 -15.27
N LYS A 29 -2.22 13.83 -15.39
CA LYS A 29 -1.19 14.17 -16.38
C LYS A 29 -0.96 13.10 -17.43
N ILE A 30 -1.15 11.82 -17.10
CA ILE A 30 -0.86 10.68 -17.99
C ILE A 30 -2.15 10.13 -18.61
N ILE A 31 -3.11 9.72 -17.78
CA ILE A 31 -4.38 9.08 -18.22
C ILE A 31 -5.17 9.89 -19.27
N PRO A 32 -5.23 11.23 -19.22
CA PRO A 32 -5.92 12.02 -20.24
C PRO A 32 -5.25 12.00 -21.62
N LYS A 33 -3.97 11.64 -21.70
CA LYS A 33 -3.17 11.65 -22.94
C LYS A 33 -3.22 10.33 -23.72
N LEU A 34 -3.71 9.26 -23.10
CA LEU A 34 -3.90 7.98 -23.76
C LEU A 34 -4.92 8.09 -24.91
N PRO A 35 -4.69 7.41 -26.04
CA PRO A 35 -5.58 7.48 -27.18
C PRO A 35 -6.93 6.79 -26.88
N LEU A 36 -7.97 7.16 -27.62
CA LEU A 36 -9.35 6.74 -27.34
C LEU A 36 -9.57 5.23 -27.42
N ASN A 37 -8.79 4.52 -28.24
CA ASN A 37 -8.84 3.06 -28.37
C ASN A 37 -8.40 2.34 -27.08
N GLU A 38 -7.61 2.99 -26.21
CA GLU A 38 -7.18 2.43 -24.92
C GLU A 38 -8.22 2.61 -23.80
N ARG A 39 -9.38 3.21 -24.10
CA ARG A 39 -10.38 3.58 -23.08
C ARG A 39 -10.80 2.41 -22.19
N TYR A 40 -11.00 1.23 -22.77
CA TYR A 40 -11.43 0.03 -22.06
C TYR A 40 -10.30 -0.98 -21.82
N ASP A 41 -9.06 -0.57 -22.11
CA ASP A 41 -7.87 -1.40 -21.92
C ASP A 41 -6.91 -0.68 -20.95
N LEU A 42 -5.76 -0.19 -21.45
CA LEU A 42 -4.71 0.40 -20.60
C LEU A 42 -5.22 1.56 -19.75
N LYS A 43 -6.15 2.37 -20.28
CA LYS A 43 -6.70 3.50 -19.53
C LYS A 43 -7.52 3.04 -18.32
N ASP A 44 -8.34 2.00 -18.47
CA ASP A 44 -9.18 1.50 -17.38
C ASP A 44 -8.34 0.72 -16.36
N GLN A 45 -7.48 -0.18 -16.83
CA GLN A 45 -6.58 -0.96 -15.98
C GLN A 45 -5.69 -0.06 -15.12
N LEU A 46 -4.97 0.88 -15.75
CA LEU A 46 -4.06 1.77 -15.04
C LEU A 46 -4.80 2.73 -14.09
N SER A 47 -5.99 3.20 -14.49
CA SER A 47 -6.82 4.01 -13.59
C SER A 47 -7.18 3.21 -12.34
N ARG A 48 -7.58 1.94 -12.47
CA ARG A 48 -7.95 1.10 -11.34
C ARG A 48 -6.74 0.82 -10.43
N SER A 49 -5.64 0.34 -11.01
CA SER A 49 -4.48 -0.10 -10.23
C SER A 49 -3.82 1.04 -9.45
N CYS A 50 -3.60 2.19 -10.09
CA CYS A 50 -2.97 3.33 -9.40
C CYS A 50 -3.80 3.86 -8.21
N LYS A 51 -5.14 3.83 -8.33
CA LYS A 51 -6.08 4.21 -7.26
C LYS A 51 -6.19 3.15 -6.17
N ALA A 52 -5.97 1.88 -6.51
CA ALA A 52 -6.08 0.76 -5.59
C ALA A 52 -4.95 0.80 -4.54
N VAL A 53 -3.71 1.12 -4.92
CA VAL A 53 -2.56 1.16 -3.99
C VAL A 53 -2.84 1.98 -2.72
N PRO A 54 -3.17 3.29 -2.77
CA PRO A 54 -3.45 4.07 -1.56
C PRO A 54 -4.72 3.61 -0.81
N ARG A 55 -5.72 3.05 -1.52
CA ARG A 55 -6.94 2.50 -0.90
C ARG A 55 -6.64 1.25 -0.07
N LEU A 56 -5.89 0.31 -0.64
CA LEU A 56 -5.48 -0.93 0.02
C LEU A 56 -4.61 -0.67 1.24
N ILE A 57 -3.71 0.34 1.19
CA ILE A 57 -2.95 0.76 2.37
C ILE A 57 -3.87 1.26 3.49
N ALA A 58 -4.86 2.09 3.17
CA ALA A 58 -5.81 2.61 4.14
C ALA A 58 -6.70 1.51 4.75
N GLU A 59 -7.22 0.61 3.90
CA GLU A 59 -8.03 -0.54 4.33
C GLU A 59 -7.22 -1.53 5.18
N GLY A 60 -5.99 -1.84 4.76
CA GLY A 60 -5.05 -2.67 5.50
C GLY A 60 -4.74 -2.09 6.87
N TYR A 61 -4.49 -0.77 6.95
CA TYR A 61 -4.23 -0.09 8.21
C TYR A 61 -5.42 -0.17 9.19
N ALA A 62 -6.66 -0.09 8.68
CA ALA A 62 -7.86 -0.28 9.51
C ALA A 62 -7.92 -1.70 10.10
N LYS A 63 -7.43 -2.69 9.36
CA LYS A 63 -7.35 -4.10 9.76
C LYS A 63 -6.03 -4.50 10.41
N ARG A 64 -5.14 -3.54 10.73
CA ARG A 64 -3.79 -3.82 11.30
C ARG A 64 -3.81 -4.71 12.53
N HIS A 65 -4.84 -4.58 13.38
CA HIS A 65 -5.01 -5.42 14.56
C HIS A 65 -5.03 -6.93 14.25
N GLN A 66 -5.42 -7.32 13.04
CA GLN A 66 -5.42 -8.69 12.51
C GLN A 66 -4.13 -8.95 11.71
N LYS A 67 -3.29 -9.89 12.17
CA LYS A 67 -2.00 -10.21 11.53
C LYS A 67 -2.16 -10.55 10.04
N ARG A 68 -2.99 -11.53 9.72
CA ARG A 68 -3.27 -11.96 8.34
C ARG A 68 -4.06 -10.92 7.54
N GLY A 69 -4.92 -10.15 8.22
CA GLY A 69 -5.71 -9.09 7.61
C GLY A 69 -4.79 -8.04 6.98
N PHE A 70 -3.89 -7.44 7.76
CA PHE A 70 -3.02 -6.39 7.22
C PHE A 70 -2.07 -6.90 6.14
N GLN A 71 -1.48 -8.09 6.35
CA GLN A 71 -0.54 -8.68 5.41
C GLN A 71 -1.14 -8.80 4.00
N LYS A 72 -2.35 -9.38 3.90
CA LYS A 72 -3.05 -9.52 2.63
C LYS A 72 -3.20 -8.19 1.89
N TYR A 73 -3.59 -7.13 2.59
CA TYR A 73 -3.77 -5.81 1.98
C TYR A 73 -2.45 -5.18 1.50
N LEU A 74 -1.34 -5.43 2.19
CA LEU A 74 -0.03 -4.96 1.75
C LEU A 74 0.46 -5.73 0.54
N ASP A 75 0.20 -7.03 0.48
CA ASP A 75 0.53 -7.88 -0.68
C ASP A 75 -0.30 -7.46 -1.90
N ASP A 76 -1.62 -7.26 -1.72
CA ASP A 76 -2.51 -6.76 -2.77
C ASP A 76 -2.06 -5.36 -3.24
N ALA A 77 -1.69 -4.46 -2.33
CA ALA A 77 -1.19 -3.12 -2.69
C ALA A 77 0.11 -3.18 -3.50
N MET A 78 0.96 -4.16 -3.22
CA MET A 78 2.21 -4.38 -3.94
C MET A 78 1.95 -4.93 -5.35
N ALA A 79 0.96 -5.82 -5.51
CA ALA A 79 0.53 -6.29 -6.82
C ALA A 79 0.02 -5.14 -7.70
N GLU A 80 -0.87 -4.29 -7.15
CA GLU A 80 -1.40 -3.11 -7.85
C GLU A 80 -0.31 -2.07 -8.18
N SER A 81 0.71 -1.94 -7.32
CA SER A 81 1.88 -1.09 -7.57
C SER A 81 2.67 -1.59 -8.78
N ASN A 82 2.91 -2.91 -8.85
CA ASN A 82 3.62 -3.51 -9.97
C ASN A 82 2.82 -3.45 -11.28
N GLU A 83 1.50 -3.66 -11.22
CA GLU A 83 0.63 -3.44 -12.38
C GLU A 83 0.69 -1.99 -12.87
N THR A 84 0.72 -1.03 -11.95
CA THR A 84 0.88 0.40 -12.29
C THR A 84 2.23 0.67 -12.98
N ILE A 85 3.33 0.06 -12.51
CA ILE A 85 4.65 0.18 -13.13
C ILE A 85 4.61 -0.33 -14.56
N VAL A 86 4.10 -1.54 -14.78
CA VAL A 86 4.01 -2.15 -16.12
C VAL A 86 3.16 -1.28 -17.05
N GLY A 87 2.03 -0.76 -16.58
CA GLY A 87 1.21 0.15 -17.37
C GLY A 87 1.95 1.44 -17.75
N LEU A 88 2.74 2.03 -16.85
CA LEU A 88 3.57 3.20 -17.17
C LEU A 88 4.69 2.88 -18.16
N GLU A 89 5.29 1.69 -18.10
CA GLU A 89 6.26 1.21 -19.08
C GLU A 89 5.63 1.08 -20.47
N GLN A 90 4.44 0.48 -20.55
CA GLN A 90 3.67 0.39 -21.80
C GLN A 90 3.34 1.77 -22.38
N ILE A 91 2.93 2.73 -21.54
CA ILE A 91 2.68 4.12 -21.96
C ILE A 91 3.94 4.74 -22.57
N LYS A 92 5.08 4.56 -21.89
CA LYS A 92 6.37 5.09 -22.29
C LYS A 92 6.89 4.46 -23.59
N ASP A 93 6.76 3.14 -23.72
CA ASP A 93 7.43 2.38 -24.79
C ASP A 93 6.55 2.21 -26.05
N ILE A 94 5.24 2.07 -25.89
CA ILE A 94 4.29 1.91 -27.02
C ILE A 94 3.86 3.29 -27.55
N TYR A 95 3.43 4.18 -26.66
CA TYR A 95 2.82 5.47 -27.07
C TYR A 95 3.79 6.65 -26.97
N ARG A 96 4.94 6.48 -26.29
CA ARG A 96 5.96 7.53 -26.11
C ARG A 96 5.41 8.81 -25.48
N ILE A 97 4.40 8.67 -24.62
CA ILE A 97 3.75 9.76 -23.91
C ILE A 97 4.55 10.08 -22.64
N GLU A 98 4.90 11.36 -22.45
CA GLU A 98 5.45 11.89 -21.20
C GLU A 98 6.61 11.07 -20.61
N ILE A 99 7.57 10.66 -21.45
CA ILE A 99 8.62 9.69 -21.11
C ILE A 99 9.33 9.99 -19.79
N SER A 100 9.71 11.25 -19.54
CA SER A 100 10.37 11.66 -18.28
C SER A 100 9.45 11.42 -17.08
N LEU A 101 8.22 11.89 -17.15
CA LEU A 101 7.25 11.74 -16.08
C LEU A 101 6.87 10.27 -15.85
N CYS A 102 6.74 9.47 -16.90
CA CYS A 102 6.54 8.03 -16.78
C CYS A 102 7.71 7.38 -16.03
N THR A 103 8.96 7.75 -16.35
CA THR A 103 10.16 7.23 -15.68
C THR A 103 10.24 7.64 -14.21
N GLU A 104 9.89 8.88 -13.90
CA GLU A 104 9.79 9.39 -12.53
C GLU A 104 8.72 8.63 -11.74
N LEU A 105 7.52 8.45 -12.30
CA LEU A 105 6.44 7.71 -11.66
C LEU A 105 6.78 6.23 -11.46
N ILE A 106 7.42 5.58 -12.43
CA ILE A 106 7.94 4.20 -12.29
C ILE A 106 8.87 4.12 -11.07
N THR A 107 9.78 5.07 -10.94
CA THR A 107 10.71 5.14 -9.79
C THR A 107 9.95 5.31 -8.47
N VAL A 108 8.92 6.15 -8.43
CA VAL A 108 8.09 6.35 -7.23
C VAL A 108 7.30 5.09 -6.86
N TYR A 109 6.73 4.38 -7.83
CA TYR A 109 6.02 3.12 -7.56
C TYR A 109 6.98 2.00 -7.17
N ASP A 110 8.20 1.93 -7.70
CA ASP A 110 9.22 0.98 -7.24
C ASP A 110 9.64 1.25 -5.78
N ILE A 111 9.85 2.53 -5.41
CA ILE A 111 10.05 2.93 -4.01
C ILE A 111 8.84 2.52 -3.16
N THR A 112 7.63 2.71 -3.68
CA THR A 112 6.38 2.33 -2.99
C THR A 112 6.35 0.82 -2.73
N SER A 113 6.66 -0.02 -3.72
CA SER A 113 6.72 -1.49 -3.56
C SER A 113 7.74 -1.89 -2.49
N ARG A 114 8.93 -1.29 -2.48
CA ARG A 114 9.94 -1.52 -1.43
C ARG A 114 9.47 -1.09 -0.04
N GLN A 115 8.76 0.05 0.05
CA GLN A 115 8.20 0.52 1.31
C GLN A 115 7.07 -0.40 1.82
N LEU A 116 6.22 -0.92 0.92
CA LEU A 116 5.18 -1.91 1.26
C LEU A 116 5.79 -3.19 1.82
N PHE A 117 6.82 -3.74 1.15
CA PHE A 117 7.54 -4.92 1.62
C PHE A 117 8.15 -4.73 3.01
N ASN A 118 8.79 -3.58 3.24
CA ASN A 118 9.38 -3.26 4.53
C ASN A 118 8.30 -3.10 5.63
N LEU A 119 7.17 -2.48 5.30
CA LEU A 119 6.04 -2.33 6.21
C LEU A 119 5.44 -3.69 6.58
N ALA A 120 5.26 -4.58 5.60
CA ALA A 120 4.77 -5.94 5.82
C ALA A 120 5.71 -6.73 6.74
N THR A 121 7.01 -6.72 6.44
CA THR A 121 8.04 -7.41 7.24
C THR A 121 8.05 -6.89 8.67
N ALA A 122 8.07 -5.56 8.86
CA ALA A 122 8.07 -4.93 10.18
C ALA A 122 6.80 -5.28 10.98
N TRP A 123 5.63 -5.30 10.33
CA TRP A 123 4.37 -5.65 10.98
C TRP A 123 4.33 -7.12 11.41
N ASN A 124 4.82 -8.02 10.56
CA ASN A 124 4.89 -9.44 10.85
C ASN A 124 5.76 -9.69 12.10
N SER A 125 6.98 -9.14 12.12
CA SER A 125 7.89 -9.26 13.26
C SER A 125 7.36 -8.62 14.55
N PHE A 126 6.62 -7.51 14.45
CA PHE A 126 5.98 -6.88 15.60
C PHE A 126 4.97 -7.84 16.26
N LYS A 127 4.13 -8.51 15.46
CA LYS A 127 3.14 -9.46 15.99
C LYS A 127 3.78 -10.71 16.60
N ASP A 128 4.88 -11.20 16.04
CA ASP A 128 5.59 -12.36 16.59
C ASP A 128 6.15 -12.07 17.99
N LYS A 129 6.76 -10.89 18.20
CA LYS A 129 7.25 -10.45 19.51
C LYS A 129 6.13 -10.26 20.55
N HIS A 130 4.92 -9.95 20.11
CA HIS A 130 3.77 -9.76 21.00
C HIS A 130 2.97 -11.05 21.28
N GLN A 131 3.15 -12.10 20.46
CA GLN A 131 2.58 -13.43 20.73
C GLN A 131 3.48 -14.27 21.65
N THR A 132 4.79 -14.01 21.70
CA THR A 132 5.75 -14.76 22.52
C THR A 132 5.90 -14.29 23.97
N LYS A 133 5.11 -13.29 24.42
CA LYS A 133 5.03 -12.99 25.86
C LYS A 133 4.21 -14.09 26.55
N PRO A 134 4.79 -14.90 27.46
CA PRO A 134 4.01 -15.87 28.20
C PRO A 134 2.95 -15.14 29.03
N LEU A 135 1.73 -15.69 29.03
CA LEU A 135 0.74 -15.38 30.06
C LEU A 135 1.37 -15.77 31.39
N ASN A 136 1.79 -14.78 32.18
CA ASN A 136 2.02 -15.01 33.61
C ASN A 136 0.66 -15.39 34.20
N HIS A 137 0.40 -16.69 34.28
CA HIS A 137 -0.71 -17.26 35.04
C HIS A 137 -0.43 -17.02 36.52
N THR A 138 -0.88 -15.88 37.04
CA THR A 138 -1.06 -15.68 38.47
C THR A 138 -2.47 -15.17 38.74
N SER A 139 -3.30 -16.13 39.17
CA SER A 139 -4.51 -16.03 40.02
C SER A 139 -5.65 -15.11 39.58
N PHE A 140 -6.73 -15.73 39.08
CA PHE A 140 -8.09 -15.26 39.32
C PHE A 140 -8.89 -16.37 40.00
N TYR A 141 -8.90 -16.36 41.34
CA TYR A 141 -10.02 -16.91 42.08
C TYR A 141 -11.19 -15.93 41.95
N ALA A 142 -12.20 -16.29 41.16
CA ALA A 142 -13.53 -15.68 41.25
C ALA A 142 -14.49 -16.78 41.72
N LYS A 143 -14.85 -16.73 43.01
CA LYS A 143 -15.97 -17.49 43.57
C LYS A 143 -17.24 -17.09 42.83
N THR A 144 -17.91 -18.03 42.19
CA THR A 144 -19.31 -17.88 41.76
C THR A 144 -20.22 -17.97 42.98
N PRO A 145 -21.23 -17.09 43.15
CA PRO A 145 -22.30 -17.32 44.10
C PRO A 145 -23.23 -18.40 43.54
N ASN A 146 -23.52 -19.42 44.36
CA ASN A 146 -24.58 -20.40 44.10
C ASN A 146 -25.96 -19.72 44.16
N LEU A 147 -26.88 -20.24 43.35
CA LEU A 147 -28.33 -20.11 43.51
C LEU A 147 -28.79 -20.56 44.90
#